data_AF-A0AA38GD32-F1
#
_entry.id   AF-A0AA38GD32-F1
#
_cell.length_a   1.000
_cell.length_b   1.000
_cell.length_c   1.000
_cell.angle_alpha   90.00
_cell.angle_beta   90.00
_cell.angle_gamma   90.00
#
_symmetry.space_group_name_H-M   'P 1'
#
loop_
_entity.id
_entity.type
_entity.pdbx_description
1 polymer ?
#
loop_
_entity_poly.entity_id
_entity_poly.type
_entity_poly.pdbx_seq_one_letter_code
_entity_poly.pdbx_strand_id
1 'polypeptide(L)'
;VDGQSPSYISSELHRFKRDIDEAERKKELRDVKYMQQVMALLSQADADMALETSRKQYMELRRAISRSHENFTTHKPYSHFKCPLTGKVMSDPVLISGGYTYEREAIEREIARGGLRDPITGQVLQDYLLTPNHALYFTINLWRQQNYVVRILKSKIKLETRLDSEQLRALADLSELCKESVNDKKWIIFESLLPLILEALKPEDIERRALCFSVLLAVVKDSN
;
A
#
# COMPACT_ATOMS: atom_id res chain seq x y z
N VAL A 1 -36.04 -69.15 17.44
CA VAL A 1 -36.80 -68.32 18.40
C VAL A 1 -36.37 -66.89 18.19
N ASP A 2 -37.26 -66.14 17.57
CA ASP A 2 -37.44 -64.68 17.51
C ASP A 2 -36.29 -63.77 17.08
N GLY A 3 -36.10 -63.66 15.76
CA GLY A 3 -35.62 -62.42 15.15
C GLY A 3 -36.79 -61.44 15.01
N GLN A 4 -37.07 -60.67 16.06
CA GLN A 4 -38.06 -59.59 16.00
C GLN A 4 -37.64 -58.57 14.95
N SER A 5 -38.39 -58.48 13.86
CA SER A 5 -38.40 -57.33 12.96
C SER A 5 -38.52 -56.06 13.83
N PRO A 6 -37.74 -54.99 13.57
CA PRO A 6 -37.88 -53.75 14.31
C PRO A 6 -39.35 -53.35 14.34
N SER A 7 -39.91 -53.13 15.53
CA SER A 7 -41.26 -52.59 15.66
C SER A 7 -41.36 -51.34 14.78
N TYR A 8 -42.51 -51.13 14.15
CA TYR A 8 -42.80 -49.90 13.40
C TYR A 8 -42.36 -48.63 14.16
N ILE A 9 -42.53 -48.63 15.49
CA ILE A 9 -42.11 -47.54 16.38
C ILE A 9 -40.58 -47.32 16.35
N SER A 10 -39.78 -48.37 16.28
CA SER A 10 -38.31 -48.30 16.20
C SER A 10 -37.85 -47.71 14.86
N SER A 11 -38.48 -48.10 13.75
CA SER A 11 -38.19 -47.50 12.43
C SER A 11 -38.59 -46.02 12.36
N GLU A 12 -39.73 -45.65 12.95
CA GLU A 12 -40.18 -44.26 13.04
C GLU A 12 -39.23 -43.40 13.88
N LEU A 13 -38.74 -43.94 15.01
CA LEU A 13 -37.78 -43.27 15.89
C LEU A 13 -36.43 -43.04 15.18
N HIS A 14 -35.93 -44.03 14.43
CA HIS A 14 -34.74 -43.88 13.61
C HIS A 14 -34.91 -42.83 12.50
N ARG A 15 -36.10 -42.75 11.88
CA ARG A 15 -36.38 -41.69 10.89
C ARG A 15 -36.31 -40.32 11.53
N PHE A 16 -36.98 -40.12 12.66
CA PHE A 16 -37.02 -38.84 13.35
C PHE A 16 -35.63 -38.36 13.78
N LYS A 17 -34.77 -39.29 14.24
CA LYS A 17 -33.37 -38.97 14.56
C LYS A 17 -32.59 -38.43 13.34
N ARG A 18 -32.75 -39.05 12.17
CA ARG A 18 -32.13 -38.55 10.92
C ARG A 18 -32.67 -37.17 10.54
N ASP A 19 -33.96 -36.94 10.73
CA ASP A 19 -34.59 -35.65 10.41
C ASP A 19 -34.06 -34.53 11.33
N ILE A 20 -33.83 -34.83 12.62
CA ILE A 20 -33.14 -33.93 13.56
C ILE A 20 -31.72 -33.63 13.07
N ASP A 21 -30.93 -34.65 12.79
CA ASP A 21 -29.52 -34.47 12.35
C ASP A 21 -29.43 -33.66 11.05
N GLU A 22 -30.36 -33.86 10.09
CA GLU A 22 -30.44 -33.09 8.85
C GLU A 22 -30.88 -31.64 9.11
N ALA A 23 -31.83 -31.41 10.00
CA ALA A 23 -32.26 -30.08 10.38
C ALA A 23 -31.14 -29.28 11.08
N GLU A 24 -30.37 -29.94 11.94
CA GLU A 24 -29.18 -29.37 12.59
C GLU A 24 -28.11 -29.01 11.57
N ARG A 25 -27.72 -29.93 10.68
CA ARG A 25 -26.75 -29.61 9.59
C ARG A 25 -27.21 -28.46 8.69
N LYS A 26 -28.51 -28.40 8.35
CA LYS A 26 -29.07 -27.28 7.59
C LYS A 26 -29.01 -25.97 8.36
N LYS A 27 -29.22 -26.00 9.68
CA LYS A 27 -29.09 -24.84 10.57
C LYS A 27 -27.63 -24.38 10.59
N GLU A 28 -26.68 -25.26 10.86
CA GLU A 28 -25.25 -24.96 10.83
C GLU A 28 -24.82 -24.35 9.49
N LEU A 29 -25.28 -24.91 8.37
CA LEU A 29 -24.99 -24.36 7.04
C LEU A 29 -25.57 -22.94 6.85
N ARG A 30 -26.77 -22.66 7.37
CA ARG A 30 -27.35 -21.32 7.34
C ARG A 30 -26.55 -20.36 8.22
N ASP A 31 -26.17 -20.79 9.41
CA ASP A 31 -25.39 -19.99 10.36
C ASP A 31 -24.01 -19.66 9.78
N VAL A 32 -23.34 -20.62 9.12
CA VAL A 32 -22.08 -20.39 8.39
C VAL A 32 -22.25 -19.39 7.26
N LYS A 33 -23.30 -19.54 6.43
CA LYS A 33 -23.57 -18.58 5.34
C LYS A 33 -23.85 -17.17 5.87
N TYR A 34 -24.61 -17.07 6.96
CA TYR A 34 -24.86 -15.79 7.63
C TYR A 34 -23.57 -15.17 8.14
N MET A 35 -22.73 -15.94 8.84
CA MET A 35 -21.43 -15.46 9.30
C MET A 35 -20.51 -15.04 8.16
N GLN A 36 -20.49 -15.77 7.04
CA GLN A 36 -19.75 -15.38 5.83
C GLN A 36 -20.25 -14.04 5.25
N GLN A 37 -21.57 -13.81 5.23
CA GLN A 37 -22.13 -12.53 4.80
C GLN A 37 -21.74 -11.39 5.76
N VAL A 38 -21.80 -11.63 7.07
CA VAL A 38 -21.37 -10.64 8.07
C VAL A 38 -19.88 -10.32 7.91
N MET A 39 -19.03 -11.34 7.73
CA MET A 39 -17.60 -11.14 7.47
C MET A 39 -17.38 -10.30 6.21
N ALA A 40 -18.05 -10.62 5.11
CA ALA A 40 -17.93 -9.85 3.87
C ALA A 40 -18.35 -8.39 4.04
N LEU A 41 -19.45 -8.13 4.77
CA LEU A 41 -19.92 -6.77 5.07
C LEU A 41 -18.92 -5.99 5.94
N LEU A 42 -18.36 -6.63 6.96
CA LEU A 42 -17.37 -6.01 7.85
C LEU A 42 -16.07 -5.69 7.09
N SER A 43 -15.58 -6.61 6.25
CA SER A 43 -14.41 -6.39 5.41
C SER A 43 -14.62 -5.26 4.40
N GLN A 44 -15.80 -5.18 3.78
CA GLN A 44 -16.15 -4.08 2.88
C GLN A 44 -16.16 -2.74 3.63
N ALA A 45 -16.79 -2.69 4.81
CA ALA A 45 -16.85 -1.48 5.61
C ALA A 45 -15.45 -0.99 6.03
N ASP A 46 -14.55 -1.90 6.40
CA ASP A 46 -13.16 -1.57 6.73
C ASP A 46 -12.40 -1.00 5.52
N ALA A 47 -12.57 -1.63 4.34
CA ALA A 47 -11.99 -1.14 3.09
C ALA A 47 -12.50 0.26 2.70
N ASP A 48 -13.80 0.50 2.86
CA ASP A 48 -14.42 1.81 2.56
C ASP A 48 -13.90 2.89 3.53
N MET A 49 -13.76 2.58 4.82
CA MET A 49 -13.18 3.49 5.81
C MET A 49 -11.70 3.79 5.51
N ALA A 50 -10.91 2.79 5.15
CA ALA A 50 -9.52 2.97 4.76
C ALA A 50 -9.38 3.86 3.51
N LEU A 51 -10.26 3.67 2.52
CA LEU A 51 -10.31 4.50 1.32
C LEU A 51 -10.63 5.96 1.64
N GLU A 52 -11.65 6.21 2.45
CA GLU A 52 -12.04 7.56 2.84
C GLU A 52 -10.96 8.25 3.67
N THR A 53 -10.28 7.50 4.54
CA THR A 53 -9.13 8.01 5.31
C THR A 53 -7.98 8.42 4.39
N SER A 54 -7.62 7.58 3.42
CA SER A 54 -6.61 7.91 2.42
C SER A 54 -7.02 9.13 1.58
N ARG A 55 -8.30 9.27 1.22
CA ARG A 55 -8.81 10.40 0.46
C ARG A 55 -8.70 11.71 1.25
N LYS A 56 -9.05 11.70 2.54
CA LYS A 56 -8.90 12.85 3.44
C LYS A 56 -7.44 13.29 3.53
N GLN A 57 -6.54 12.34 3.78
CA GLN A 57 -5.10 12.61 3.84
C GLN A 57 -4.58 13.24 2.53
N TYR A 58 -4.95 12.68 1.38
CA TYR A 58 -4.60 13.24 0.08
C TYR A 58 -5.10 14.69 -0.08
N MET A 59 -6.37 14.93 0.24
CA MET A 59 -6.99 16.25 0.09
C MET A 59 -6.34 17.30 1.00
N GLU A 60 -5.99 16.95 2.23
CA GLU A 60 -5.27 17.83 3.15
C GLU A 60 -3.88 18.19 2.60
N LEU A 61 -3.14 17.20 2.13
CA LEU A 61 -1.80 17.40 1.58
C LEU A 61 -1.84 18.24 0.30
N ARG A 62 -2.77 17.93 -0.61
CA ARG A 62 -3.04 18.70 -1.83
C ARG A 62 -3.38 20.16 -1.52
N ARG A 63 -4.22 20.42 -0.51
CA ARG A 63 -4.57 21.78 -0.07
C ARG A 63 -3.36 22.50 0.54
N ALA A 64 -2.52 21.82 1.32
CA ALA A 64 -1.30 22.40 1.86
C ALA A 64 -0.33 22.81 0.75
N ILE A 65 -0.09 21.94 -0.23
CA ILE A 65 0.78 22.20 -1.37
C ILE A 65 0.25 23.35 -2.24
N SER A 66 -1.06 23.37 -2.52
CA SER A 66 -1.67 24.41 -3.38
C SER A 66 -1.60 25.81 -2.77
N ARG A 67 -1.62 25.93 -1.43
CA ARG A 67 -1.50 27.23 -0.73
C ARG A 67 -0.13 27.89 -0.92
N SER A 68 0.90 27.10 -1.22
CA SER A 68 2.28 27.60 -1.31
C SER A 68 2.61 28.39 -2.59
N HIS A 69 1.68 28.48 -3.56
CA HIS A 69 1.66 29.31 -4.80
C HIS A 69 2.90 29.37 -5.72
N GLU A 70 4.07 28.90 -5.31
CA GLU A 70 5.25 28.83 -6.15
C GLU A 70 5.35 27.43 -6.77
N ASN A 71 5.18 27.38 -8.10
CA ASN A 71 5.58 26.31 -9.02
C ASN A 71 5.81 24.98 -8.31
N PHE A 72 4.79 24.11 -8.24
CA PHE A 72 4.87 22.75 -7.66
C PHE A 72 6.31 22.21 -7.79
N THR A 73 7.14 22.23 -6.74
CA THR A 73 8.55 21.84 -6.84
C THR A 73 8.78 20.61 -6.00
N THR A 74 9.47 19.63 -6.59
CA THR A 74 9.88 18.46 -5.83
C THR A 74 11.09 18.85 -4.99
N HIS A 75 11.05 18.49 -3.71
CA HIS A 75 12.15 18.77 -2.79
C HIS A 75 13.14 17.63 -2.83
N LYS A 76 14.43 17.95 -2.99
CA LYS A 76 15.50 16.95 -2.83
C LYS A 76 15.48 16.41 -1.39
N PRO A 77 15.84 15.14 -1.16
CA PRO A 77 15.90 14.60 0.19
C PRO A 77 16.96 15.34 1.01
N TYR A 78 16.62 15.67 2.26
CA TYR A 78 17.60 16.20 3.21
C TYR A 78 18.74 15.19 3.43
N SER A 79 19.93 15.68 3.72
CA SER A 79 21.11 14.84 3.98
C SER A 79 20.83 13.79 5.07
N HIS A 80 20.16 14.20 6.15
CA HIS A 80 19.79 13.34 7.27
C HIS A 80 18.76 12.25 6.94
N PHE A 81 18.12 12.30 5.77
CA PHE A 81 17.24 11.21 5.34
C PHE A 81 18.01 10.05 4.73
N LYS A 82 19.26 10.28 4.33
CA LYS A 82 20.07 9.28 3.66
C LYS A 82 20.83 8.45 4.69
N CYS A 83 20.79 7.14 4.52
CA CYS A 83 21.60 6.24 5.32
C CYS A 83 23.09 6.49 5.01
N PRO A 84 23.93 6.69 6.04
CA PRO A 84 25.36 6.92 5.84
C PRO A 84 26.11 5.75 5.19
N LEU A 85 25.63 4.51 5.38
CA LEU A 85 26.21 3.31 4.76
C LEU A 85 25.84 3.14 3.29
N THR A 86 24.59 3.43 2.91
CA THR A 86 24.09 3.13 1.56
C THR A 86 24.01 4.36 0.66
N GLY A 87 24.02 5.57 1.24
CA GLY A 87 23.78 6.83 0.53
C GLY A 87 22.34 7.02 0.04
N LYS A 88 21.43 6.07 0.32
CA LYS A 88 20.02 6.08 -0.12
C LYS A 88 19.11 6.59 0.99
N VAL A 89 17.96 7.15 0.61
CA VAL A 89 16.93 7.57 1.57
C VAL A 89 16.44 6.35 2.35
N MET A 90 16.43 6.46 3.68
CA MET A 90 16.06 5.37 4.57
C MET A 90 14.58 5.01 4.44
N SER A 91 14.28 3.71 4.43
CA SER A 91 12.92 3.17 4.52
C SER A 91 12.62 2.70 5.94
N ASP A 92 13.61 2.14 6.64
CA ASP A 92 13.50 1.73 8.04
C ASP A 92 14.66 2.32 8.86
N PRO A 93 14.57 3.61 9.25
CA PRO A 93 15.62 4.27 10.00
C PRO A 93 15.70 3.74 11.43
N VAL A 94 16.88 3.24 11.83
CA VAL A 94 17.17 2.74 13.18
C VAL A 94 18.33 3.49 13.81
N LEU A 95 18.16 3.85 15.07
CA LEU A 95 19.19 4.39 15.95
C LEU A 95 20.03 3.28 16.53
N ILE A 96 21.34 3.54 16.57
CA ILE A 96 22.27 2.76 17.38
C ILE A 96 22.65 3.55 18.65
N SER A 97 23.27 2.89 19.62
CA SER A 97 23.67 3.48 20.91
C SER A 97 24.60 4.71 20.79
N GLY A 98 25.31 4.86 19.66
CA GLY A 98 26.11 6.05 19.34
C GLY A 98 25.31 7.29 18.88
N GLY A 99 23.97 7.21 18.79
CA GLY A 99 23.09 8.32 18.41
C GLY A 99 22.95 8.56 16.89
N TYR A 100 23.61 7.75 16.06
CA TYR A 100 23.48 7.80 14.59
C TYR A 100 22.33 6.93 14.11
N THR A 101 21.74 7.31 12.98
CA THR A 101 20.63 6.59 12.35
C THR A 101 21.07 5.96 11.03
N TYR A 102 20.73 4.70 10.83
CA TYR A 102 21.04 3.92 9.64
C TYR A 102 19.79 3.24 9.08
N GLU A 103 19.89 2.76 7.84
CA GLU A 103 18.92 1.79 7.32
C GLU A 103 19.10 0.45 8.05
N ARG A 104 18.02 -0.13 8.56
CA ARG A 104 18.06 -1.37 9.34
C ARG A 104 18.85 -2.48 8.66
N GLU A 105 18.48 -2.85 7.44
CA GLU A 105 19.14 -3.93 6.70
C GLU A 105 20.63 -3.64 6.43
N ALA A 106 21.00 -2.36 6.31
CA ALA A 106 22.38 -1.99 6.05
C ALA A 106 23.24 -2.18 7.31
N ILE A 107 22.76 -1.69 8.46
CA ILE A 107 23.51 -1.80 9.71
C ILE A 107 23.53 -3.24 10.25
N GLU A 108 22.43 -3.99 10.09
CA GLU A 108 22.39 -5.41 10.47
C GLU A 108 23.42 -6.24 9.68
N ARG A 109 23.57 -5.99 8.38
CA ARG A 109 24.61 -6.65 7.57
C ARG A 109 26.02 -6.28 8.01
N GLU A 110 26.25 -5.03 8.40
CA GLU A 110 27.57 -4.57 8.85
C GLU A 110 27.93 -5.19 10.21
N ILE A 111 26.97 -5.24 11.13
CA ILE A 111 27.11 -5.94 12.41
C ILE A 111 27.42 -7.43 12.19
N ALA A 112 26.68 -8.09 11.28
CA ALA A 112 26.87 -9.51 10.97
C ALA A 112 28.26 -9.81 10.36
N ARG A 113 28.92 -8.83 9.73
CA ARG A 113 30.29 -8.96 9.19
C ARG A 113 31.38 -8.77 10.24
N GLY A 114 31.03 -8.59 11.51
CA GLY A 114 31.97 -8.33 12.60
C GLY A 114 32.22 -6.84 12.85
N GLY A 115 31.36 -5.96 12.33
CA GLY A 115 31.39 -4.52 12.58
C GLY A 115 31.04 -4.20 14.04
N LEU A 116 32.05 -4.20 14.91
CA LEU A 116 31.96 -3.71 16.29
C LEU A 116 32.09 -2.19 16.39
N ARG A 117 32.26 -1.48 15.27
CA ARG A 117 32.50 -0.04 15.25
C ARG A 117 31.43 0.68 14.44
N ASP A 118 30.96 1.81 14.95
CA ASP A 118 30.08 2.72 14.22
C ASP A 118 30.77 3.11 12.88
N PRO A 119 30.12 2.89 11.73
CA PRO A 119 30.73 3.12 10.42
C PRO A 119 31.13 4.58 10.14
N ILE A 120 30.59 5.55 10.87
CA ILE A 120 30.84 6.98 10.67
C ILE A 120 31.95 7.48 11.59
N THR A 121 31.90 7.09 12.87
CA THR A 121 32.79 7.59 13.93
C THR A 121 33.94 6.65 14.24
N GLY A 122 33.86 5.39 13.81
CA GLY A 122 34.82 4.34 14.13
C GLY A 122 34.84 3.92 15.61
N GLN A 123 33.89 4.42 16.42
CA GLN A 123 33.77 4.12 17.84
C GLN A 123 33.19 2.74 18.06
N VAL A 124 33.68 2.01 19.06
CA VAL A 124 33.15 0.69 19.40
C VAL A 124 31.71 0.82 19.87
N LEU A 125 30.81 0.07 19.26
CA LEU A 125 29.42 -0.02 19.68
C LEU A 125 29.36 -0.69 21.05
N GLN A 126 28.71 -0.03 22.02
CA GLN A 126 28.54 -0.58 23.37
C GLN A 126 27.65 -1.83 23.37
N ASP A 127 26.69 -1.88 22.44
CA ASP A 127 25.79 -2.99 22.19
C ASP A 127 25.32 -2.97 20.72
N TYR A 128 24.57 -4.00 20.33
CA TYR A 128 23.95 -4.12 19.01
C TYR A 128 22.47 -3.72 19.02
N LEU A 129 22.06 -2.87 19.97
CA LEU A 129 20.66 -2.51 20.11
C LEU A 129 20.25 -1.55 18.98
N LEU A 130 19.32 -1.98 18.14
CA LEU A 130 18.74 -1.18 17.08
C LEU A 130 17.36 -0.67 17.52
N THR A 131 17.27 0.63 17.80
CA THR A 131 16.02 1.27 18.22
C THR A 131 15.36 1.94 17.02
N PRO A 132 14.09 1.65 16.67
CA PRO A 132 13.41 2.35 15.57
C PRO A 132 13.39 3.88 15.77
N ASN A 133 13.80 4.63 14.76
CA ASN A 133 13.70 6.09 14.75
C ASN A 133 12.37 6.52 14.13
N HIS A 134 11.29 6.40 14.91
CA HIS A 134 9.94 6.73 14.44
C HIS A 134 9.80 8.16 13.93
N ALA A 135 10.42 9.15 14.60
CA ALA A 135 10.36 10.54 14.19
C ALA A 135 10.96 10.77 12.79
N LEU A 136 12.13 10.18 12.53
CA LEU A 136 12.76 10.26 11.21
C LEU A 136 11.96 9.49 10.17
N TYR A 137 11.45 8.30 10.51
CA TYR A 137 10.56 7.51 9.65
C TYR A 137 9.35 8.33 9.21
N PHE A 138 8.63 8.96 10.15
CA PHE A 138 7.46 9.78 9.83
C PHE A 138 7.82 10.99 8.95
N THR A 139 8.94 11.66 9.24
CA THR A 139 9.35 12.85 8.49
C THR A 139 9.78 12.51 7.06
N ILE A 140 10.51 11.39 6.87
CA ILE A 140 10.87 10.89 5.53
C ILE A 140 9.60 10.54 4.75
N ASN A 141 8.64 9.85 5.37
CA ASN A 141 7.40 9.47 4.68
C ASN A 141 6.55 10.69 4.33
N LEU A 142 6.45 11.69 5.20
CA LEU A 142 5.77 12.95 4.87
C LEU A 142 6.43 13.64 3.66
N TRP A 143 7.77 13.70 3.62
CA TRP A 143 8.50 14.24 2.47
C TRP A 143 8.24 13.45 1.18
N ARG A 144 8.24 12.10 1.26
CA ARG A 144 7.89 11.23 0.11
C ARG A 144 6.49 11.54 -0.40
N GLN A 145 5.51 11.59 0.49
CA GLN A 145 4.11 11.87 0.17
C GLN A 145 3.94 13.26 -0.46
N GLN A 146 4.59 14.29 0.08
CA GLN A 146 4.56 15.64 -0.49
C GLN A 146 5.09 15.65 -1.92
N ASN A 147 6.26 15.04 -2.15
CA ASN A 147 6.84 14.92 -3.48
C ASN A 147 5.95 14.10 -4.43
N TYR A 148 5.31 13.06 -3.93
CA TYR A 148 4.38 12.23 -4.68
C TYR A 148 3.18 13.05 -5.18
N VAL A 149 2.53 13.82 -4.30
CA VAL A 149 1.43 14.73 -4.69
C VAL A 149 1.90 15.80 -5.67
N VAL A 150 3.07 16.41 -5.44
CA VAL A 150 3.64 17.40 -6.37
C VAL A 150 3.83 16.81 -7.77
N ARG A 151 4.39 15.59 -7.88
CA ARG A 151 4.59 14.91 -9.17
C ARG A 151 3.25 14.55 -9.84
N ILE A 152 2.23 14.16 -9.09
CA ILE A 152 0.86 13.95 -9.58
C ILE A 152 0.32 15.25 -10.21
N LEU A 153 0.39 16.37 -9.47
CA LEU A 153 -0.14 17.66 -9.92
C LEU A 153 0.61 18.18 -11.16
N LYS A 154 1.93 18.03 -11.20
CA LYS A 154 2.72 18.32 -12.42
C LYS A 154 2.29 17.48 -13.61
N SER A 155 2.11 16.18 -13.40
CA SER A 155 1.74 15.25 -14.47
C SER A 155 0.36 15.58 -15.02
N LYS A 156 -0.58 16.01 -14.16
CA LYS A 156 -1.88 16.51 -14.58
C LYS A 156 -1.76 17.70 -15.54
N ILE A 157 -1.01 18.73 -15.14
CA ILE A 157 -0.80 19.92 -15.98
C ILE A 157 -0.19 19.52 -17.33
N LYS A 158 0.86 18.69 -17.31
CA LYS A 158 1.51 18.19 -18.53
C LYS A 158 0.53 17.44 -19.43
N LEU A 159 -0.33 16.59 -18.86
CA LEU A 159 -1.35 15.84 -19.61
C LEU A 159 -2.37 16.78 -20.27
N GLU A 160 -2.75 17.87 -19.61
CA GLU A 160 -3.70 18.87 -20.10
C GLU A 160 -3.12 19.75 -21.23
N THR A 161 -1.79 19.91 -21.33
CA THR A 161 -1.15 20.80 -22.33
C THR A 161 -1.35 20.41 -23.79
N ARG A 162 -1.88 19.20 -24.09
CA ARG A 162 -2.05 18.62 -25.44
C ARG A 162 -0.76 18.57 -26.28
N LEU A 163 0.41 18.74 -25.66
CA LEU A 163 1.71 18.58 -26.27
C LEU A 163 2.18 17.13 -26.10
N ASP A 164 2.40 16.42 -27.21
CA ASP A 164 2.71 14.99 -27.16
C ASP A 164 3.95 14.64 -26.33
N SER A 165 5.00 15.46 -26.41
CA SER A 165 6.22 15.23 -25.63
C SER A 165 6.01 15.43 -24.12
N GLU A 166 5.18 16.39 -23.71
CA GLU A 166 4.85 16.61 -22.30
C GLU A 166 3.91 15.52 -21.77
N GLN A 167 2.93 15.10 -22.58
CA GLN A 167 2.04 14.00 -22.24
C GLN A 167 2.82 12.70 -22.07
N LEU A 168 3.78 12.39 -22.96
CA LEU A 168 4.63 11.21 -22.83
C LEU A 168 5.51 11.26 -21.56
N ARG A 169 6.13 12.41 -21.26
CA ARG A 169 6.88 12.61 -20.02
C ARG A 169 6.01 12.43 -18.78
N ALA A 170 4.78 12.94 -18.79
CA ALA A 170 3.84 12.78 -17.69
C ALA A 170 3.46 11.31 -17.47
N LEU A 171 3.23 10.55 -18.54
CA LEU A 171 2.94 9.12 -18.46
C LEU A 171 4.13 8.32 -17.94
N ALA A 172 5.36 8.68 -18.34
CA ALA A 172 6.58 8.10 -17.80
C ALA A 172 6.74 8.40 -16.30
N ASP A 173 6.57 9.68 -15.91
CA ASP A 173 6.62 10.13 -14.51
C ASP A 173 5.59 9.39 -13.64
N LEU A 174 4.35 9.24 -14.12
CA LEU A 174 3.27 8.52 -13.42
C LEU A 174 3.54 7.01 -13.33
N SER A 175 4.12 6.42 -14.36
CA SER A 175 4.49 4.99 -14.37
C SER A 175 5.60 4.70 -13.36
N GLU A 176 6.55 5.61 -13.20
CA GLU A 176 7.60 5.53 -12.17
C GLU A 176 7.02 5.72 -10.76
N LEU A 177 6.16 6.73 -10.56
CA LEU A 177 5.45 6.95 -9.30
C LEU A 177 4.72 5.69 -8.83
N CYS A 178 4.01 5.02 -9.74
CA CYS A 178 3.31 3.76 -9.44
C CYS A 178 4.23 2.62 -8.99
N LYS A 179 5.53 2.66 -9.34
CA LYS A 179 6.52 1.68 -8.89
C LYS A 179 7.15 2.06 -7.56
N GLU A 180 7.27 3.36 -7.28
CA GLU A 180 7.87 3.90 -6.05
C GLU A 180 6.95 3.81 -4.84
N SER A 181 5.66 4.10 -4.99
CA SER A 181 4.70 4.08 -3.88
C SER A 181 3.91 2.78 -3.86
N VAL A 182 3.91 2.10 -2.71
CA VAL A 182 3.11 0.90 -2.46
C VAL A 182 1.69 1.25 -2.02
N ASN A 183 1.50 2.40 -1.35
CA ASN A 183 0.25 2.71 -0.63
C ASN A 183 -0.52 3.91 -1.20
N ASP A 184 0.12 4.79 -1.96
CA ASP A 184 -0.47 6.08 -2.36
C ASP A 184 -0.95 6.09 -3.83
N LYS A 185 -0.98 4.94 -4.51
CA LYS A 185 -1.40 4.86 -5.93
C LYS A 185 -2.83 5.36 -6.15
N LYS A 186 -3.71 5.18 -5.15
CA LYS A 186 -5.09 5.68 -5.15
C LYS A 186 -5.18 7.21 -5.30
N TRP A 187 -4.12 7.94 -4.94
CA TRP A 187 -4.09 9.41 -5.05
C TRP A 187 -4.09 9.88 -6.51
N ILE A 188 -3.61 9.04 -7.44
CA ILE A 188 -3.73 9.29 -8.89
C ILE A 188 -5.20 9.31 -9.32
N ILE A 189 -6.02 8.41 -8.75
CA ILE A 189 -7.47 8.37 -9.00
C ILE A 189 -8.13 9.62 -8.44
N PHE A 190 -7.80 9.99 -7.20
CA PHE A 190 -8.43 11.12 -6.51
C PHE A 190 -8.20 12.46 -7.22
N GLU A 191 -7.13 12.59 -8.01
CA GLU A 191 -6.84 13.80 -8.80
C GLU A 191 -7.46 13.82 -10.20
N SER A 192 -8.29 12.81 -10.53
CA SER A 192 -8.98 12.64 -11.81
C SER A 192 -8.03 12.51 -13.01
N LEU A 193 -6.92 11.80 -12.85
CA LEU A 193 -5.95 11.57 -13.92
C LEU A 193 -6.40 10.48 -14.92
N LEU A 194 -7.29 9.56 -14.53
CA LEU A 194 -7.70 8.43 -15.39
C LEU A 194 -8.27 8.88 -16.74
N PRO A 195 -9.22 9.84 -16.83
CA PRO A 195 -9.72 10.33 -18.12
C PRO A 195 -8.59 10.93 -18.98
N LEU A 196 -7.69 11.71 -18.37
CA LEU A 196 -6.57 12.34 -19.07
C LEU A 196 -5.56 11.31 -19.61
N ILE A 197 -5.31 10.23 -18.86
CA ILE A 197 -4.45 9.12 -19.29
C ILE A 197 -5.08 8.37 -20.46
N LEU A 198 -6.41 8.17 -20.44
CA LEU A 198 -7.15 7.52 -21.51
C LEU A 198 -7.24 8.40 -22.76
N GLU A 199 -7.47 9.70 -22.62
CA GLU A 199 -7.42 10.66 -23.74
C GLU A 199 -6.02 10.76 -24.34
N ALA A 200 -4.99 10.63 -23.50
CA ALA A 200 -3.61 10.57 -23.95
C ALA A 200 -3.28 9.24 -24.63
N LEU A 201 -4.14 8.22 -24.64
CA LEU A 201 -3.82 6.94 -25.30
C LEU A 201 -3.79 7.11 -26.82
N LYS A 202 -2.69 6.69 -27.46
CA LYS A 202 -2.56 6.60 -28.91
C LYS A 202 -2.25 5.15 -29.31
N PRO A 203 -3.20 4.42 -29.93
CA PRO A 203 -3.02 2.99 -30.20
C PRO A 203 -1.80 2.64 -31.05
N GLU A 204 -1.43 3.53 -31.97
CA GLU A 204 -0.30 3.39 -32.90
C GLU A 204 1.07 3.56 -32.20
N ASP A 205 1.10 4.22 -31.03
CA ASP A 205 2.32 4.52 -30.27
C ASP A 205 2.53 3.46 -29.19
N ILE A 206 3.46 2.53 -29.45
CA ILE A 206 3.76 1.39 -28.59
C ILE A 206 4.23 1.83 -27.20
N GLU A 207 5.11 2.83 -27.13
CA GLU A 207 5.69 3.32 -25.87
C GLU A 207 4.60 3.95 -25.01
N ARG A 208 3.84 4.86 -25.61
CA ARG A 208 2.75 5.56 -24.94
C ARG A 208 1.68 4.61 -24.44
N ARG A 209 1.33 3.62 -25.27
CA ARG A 209 0.41 2.54 -24.91
C ARG A 209 0.92 1.74 -23.72
N ALA A 210 2.20 1.34 -23.72
CA ALA A 210 2.80 0.62 -22.61
C ALA A 210 2.79 1.43 -21.30
N LEU A 211 3.07 2.73 -21.36
CA LEU A 211 3.04 3.61 -20.20
C LEU A 211 1.62 3.80 -19.65
N CYS A 212 0.63 4.07 -20.52
CA CYS A 212 -0.77 4.16 -20.11
C CYS A 212 -1.24 2.88 -19.41
N PHE A 213 -0.99 1.70 -20.00
CA PHE A 213 -1.37 0.43 -19.39
C PHE A 213 -0.63 0.15 -18.08
N SER A 214 0.66 0.51 -17.99
CA SER A 214 1.43 0.39 -16.75
C SER A 214 0.77 1.15 -15.60
N VAL A 215 0.40 2.42 -15.84
CA VAL A 215 -0.26 3.25 -14.83
C VAL A 215 -1.65 2.70 -14.48
N LEU A 216 -2.47 2.38 -15.50
CA LEU A 216 -3.83 1.86 -15.29
C LEU A 216 -3.81 0.54 -14.50
N LEU A 217 -2.92 -0.40 -14.84
CA LEU A 217 -2.79 -1.66 -14.13
C LEU A 217 -2.33 -1.47 -12.68
N ALA A 218 -1.39 -0.56 -12.45
CA ALA A 218 -0.90 -0.30 -11.10
C ALA A 218 -2.00 0.28 -10.20
N VAL A 219 -2.80 1.19 -10.73
CA VAL A 219 -3.87 1.88 -9.99
C VAL A 219 -5.08 0.95 -9.75
N VAL A 220 -5.41 0.08 -10.70
CA VAL A 220 -6.52 -0.89 -10.56
C VAL A 220 -6.16 -2.03 -9.61
N LYS A 221 -4.92 -2.54 -9.65
CA LYS A 221 -4.49 -3.63 -8.74
C LYS A 221 -4.53 -3.25 -7.26
N ASP A 222 -4.29 -1.97 -6.94
CA ASP A 222 -4.36 -1.48 -5.55
C ASP A 222 -5.81 -1.17 -5.09
N SER A 223 -6.78 -1.24 -6.00
CA SER A 223 -8.19 -0.94 -5.73
C SER A 223 -9.03 -2.19 -5.41
N ASN A 224 -8.46 -3.40 -5.53
CA ASN A 224 -9.05 -4.69 -5.17
C ASN A 224 -8.34 -5.30 -3.96
#